data_AF-A0A3D8RJZ2-F1
#
_entry.id   AF-A0A3D8RJZ2-F1
#
_cell.length_a   1.000
_cell.length_b   1.000
_cell.length_c   1.000
_cell.angle_alpha   90.00
_cell.angle_beta   90.00
_cell.angle_gamma   90.00
#
_symmetry.space_group_name_H-M   'P 1'
#
loop_
_entity.id
_entity.type
_entity.pdbx_description
1 polymer ?
#
loop_
_entity_poly.entity_id
_entity_poly.type
_entity_poly.pdbx_seq_one_letter_code
_entity_poly.pdbx_strand_id
1 'polypeptide(L)'
;MPRDTSSLKYLSNALAAAEQLTSSSSAIDGVPTELETSVRFAGTQLTQAAGVLLRLSQDIIAQAIVTFTRFWLGPEGGSLRIYSAKDVSAAALYLTAKLSFQPTSPRSVLNVYTFLLSKEASPLWFVNPEGPPAEAEPKLYHLTEGGYQAQRQVLLRIESVILRTLGFNTHVALPHTITLTYLQTLGVSSPEVARRAFEHLNSSLLSPQLLYLTHQPNALAVASIYLAARERGVKLVDGEWWEVFDVDREDLGFLVVGMQSMEAFARAEMEKWKGRAIPLDVEEVEAEIERRQMLEAGE
;
A
#
# COMPACT_ATOMS: atom_id res chain seq x y z
N MET A 1 19.42 -34.35 6.94
CA MET A 1 19.01 -33.45 8.04
C MET A 1 17.91 -32.55 7.50
N PRO A 2 16.73 -32.47 8.14
CA PRO A 2 15.76 -31.46 7.76
C PRO A 2 16.40 -30.09 8.00
N ARG A 3 16.53 -29.27 6.96
CA ARG A 3 16.98 -27.88 7.11
C ARG A 3 15.99 -27.22 8.06
N ASP A 4 16.49 -26.59 9.12
CA ASP A 4 15.66 -25.83 10.04
C ASP A 4 15.14 -24.59 9.31
N THR A 5 14.01 -24.74 8.62
CA THR A 5 13.36 -23.68 7.84
C THR A 5 12.70 -22.63 8.74
N SER A 6 12.79 -22.77 10.06
CA SER A 6 12.22 -21.84 11.04
C SER A 6 12.80 -20.43 10.92
N SER A 7 14.11 -20.30 10.65
CA SER A 7 14.78 -19.00 10.52
C SER A 7 14.42 -18.26 9.22
N LEU A 8 14.17 -18.98 8.13
CA LEU A 8 13.76 -18.41 6.83
C LEU A 8 12.33 -17.82 6.86
N LYS A 9 11.49 -18.23 7.82
CA LYS A 9 10.12 -17.71 7.96
C LYS A 9 10.07 -16.21 8.24
N TYR A 10 11.11 -15.64 8.84
CA TYR A 10 11.16 -14.21 9.16
C TYR A 10 11.74 -13.35 8.03
N LEU A 11 12.27 -13.99 6.99
CA LEU A 11 12.93 -13.34 5.86
C LEU A 11 12.13 -13.46 4.56
N SER A 12 11.05 -14.24 4.58
CA SER A 12 10.20 -14.51 3.42
C SER A 12 8.75 -14.12 3.69
N ASN A 13 8.07 -13.73 2.63
CA ASN A 13 6.66 -13.39 2.66
C ASN A 13 5.82 -14.52 2.04
N ALA A 14 4.59 -14.67 2.53
CA ALA A 14 3.57 -15.42 1.80
C ALA A 14 3.22 -14.62 0.52
N LEU A 15 3.45 -15.24 -0.64
CA LEU A 15 3.17 -14.64 -1.93
C LEU A 15 1.75 -14.95 -2.39
N ALA A 16 1.21 -14.08 -3.24
CA ALA A 16 -0.06 -14.28 -3.90
C ALA A 16 0.04 -15.45 -4.89
N ALA A 17 -0.94 -16.35 -4.85
CA ALA A 17 -1.11 -17.36 -5.89
C ALA A 17 -1.66 -16.71 -7.17
N ALA A 18 -1.36 -17.31 -8.33
CA ALA A 18 -1.84 -16.80 -9.62
C ALA A 18 -3.37 -16.65 -9.66
N GLU A 19 -4.11 -17.61 -9.10
CA GLU A 19 -5.58 -17.56 -9.00
C GLU A 19 -6.06 -16.33 -8.21
N GLN A 20 -5.36 -15.98 -7.13
CA GLN A 20 -5.71 -14.82 -6.30
C GLN A 20 -5.46 -13.47 -7.01
N LEU A 21 -4.59 -13.45 -8.02
CA LEU A 21 -4.32 -12.26 -8.83
C LEU A 21 -5.32 -12.11 -9.99
N THR A 22 -5.89 -13.22 -10.46
CA THR A 22 -6.83 -13.20 -11.60
C THR A 22 -8.24 -12.74 -11.24
N SER A 23 -8.71 -13.07 -10.04
CA SER A 23 -10.07 -12.73 -9.60
C SER A 23 -10.05 -12.17 -8.19
N SER A 24 -10.52 -10.94 -8.03
CA SER A 24 -10.78 -10.32 -6.73
C SER A 24 -12.23 -10.53 -6.30
N SER A 25 -12.49 -10.52 -5.00
CA SER A 25 -13.85 -10.49 -4.45
C SER A 25 -14.67 -9.31 -5.00
N SER A 26 -14.06 -8.12 -5.13
CA SER A 26 -14.72 -6.96 -5.74
C SER A 26 -15.13 -7.20 -7.19
N ALA A 27 -14.30 -7.88 -8.00
CA ALA A 27 -14.62 -8.20 -9.39
C ALA A 27 -15.81 -9.19 -9.47
N ILE A 28 -15.89 -10.15 -8.55
CA ILE A 28 -17.02 -11.08 -8.43
C ILE A 28 -18.31 -10.32 -8.09
N ASP A 29 -18.22 -9.31 -7.22
CA ASP A 29 -19.34 -8.46 -6.83
C ASP A 29 -19.69 -7.37 -7.88
N GLY A 30 -19.03 -7.38 -9.03
CA GLY A 30 -19.31 -6.50 -10.17
C GLY A 30 -18.63 -5.13 -10.11
N VAL A 31 -17.60 -4.94 -9.28
CA VAL A 31 -16.81 -3.70 -9.26
C VAL A 31 -15.86 -3.69 -10.46
N PRO A 32 -15.88 -2.63 -11.30
CA PRO A 32 -14.94 -2.52 -12.42
C PRO A 32 -13.48 -2.52 -11.94
N THR A 33 -12.62 -3.31 -12.59
CA THR A 33 -11.20 -3.46 -12.23
C THR A 33 -10.46 -2.12 -12.17
N GLU A 34 -10.79 -1.21 -13.08
CA GLU A 34 -10.23 0.13 -13.07
C GLU A 34 -10.61 0.95 -11.83
N LEU A 35 -11.86 0.84 -11.38
CA LEU A 35 -12.32 1.53 -10.17
C LEU A 35 -11.65 0.92 -8.95
N GLU A 36 -11.60 -0.41 -8.88
CA GLU A 36 -10.90 -1.12 -7.81
C GLU A 36 -9.42 -0.70 -7.72
N THR A 37 -8.75 -0.58 -8.86
CA THR A 37 -7.35 -0.13 -8.92
C THR A 37 -7.19 1.28 -8.36
N SER A 38 -8.05 2.22 -8.75
CA SER A 38 -8.04 3.60 -8.24
C SER A 38 -8.30 3.67 -6.73
N VAL A 39 -9.27 2.91 -6.23
CA VAL A 39 -9.63 2.90 -4.79
C VAL A 39 -8.52 2.27 -3.96
N ARG A 40 -7.91 1.17 -4.42
CA ARG A 40 -6.75 0.56 -3.74
C ARG A 40 -5.57 1.54 -3.73
N PHE A 41 -5.28 2.21 -4.85
CA PHE A 41 -4.21 3.21 -4.93
C PHE A 41 -4.46 4.37 -3.95
N ALA A 42 -5.67 4.91 -3.89
CA ALA A 42 -6.05 5.93 -2.91
C ALA A 42 -5.92 5.43 -1.46
N GLY A 43 -6.34 4.20 -1.17
CA GLY A 43 -6.22 3.59 0.15
C GLY A 43 -4.77 3.40 0.61
N THR A 44 -3.86 3.02 -0.28
CA THR A 44 -2.42 2.94 0.05
C THR A 44 -1.83 4.33 0.35
N GLN A 45 -2.17 5.35 -0.43
CA GLN A 45 -1.75 6.73 -0.17
C GLN A 45 -2.34 7.27 1.15
N LEU A 46 -3.60 6.95 1.45
CA LEU A 46 -4.24 7.31 2.71
C LEU A 46 -3.53 6.65 3.90
N THR A 47 -3.19 5.36 3.79
CA THR A 47 -2.43 4.63 4.81
C THR A 47 -1.07 5.30 5.05
N GLN A 48 -0.36 5.64 3.97
CA GLN A 48 0.93 6.32 4.02
C GLN A 48 0.83 7.68 4.71
N ALA A 49 -0.12 8.52 4.30
CA ALA A 49 -0.32 9.85 4.88
C ALA A 49 -0.72 9.79 6.36
N ALA A 50 -1.60 8.85 6.72
CA ALA A 50 -2.01 8.65 8.10
C ALA A 50 -0.83 8.22 8.99
N GLY A 51 0.00 7.29 8.50
CA GLY A 51 1.20 6.85 9.21
C GLY A 51 2.18 7.99 9.48
N VAL A 52 2.41 8.86 8.49
CA VAL A 52 3.28 10.04 8.64
C VAL A 52 2.71 11.02 9.69
N LEU A 53 1.42 11.31 9.67
CA LEU A 53 0.78 12.19 10.65
C LEU A 53 0.78 11.62 12.07
N LEU A 54 0.71 10.29 12.20
CA LEU A 54 0.87 9.58 13.47
C LEU A 54 2.33 9.48 13.93
N ARG A 55 3.29 9.94 13.10
CA ARG A 55 4.74 9.86 13.35
C ARG A 55 5.24 8.44 13.53
N LEU A 56 4.64 7.50 12.81
CA LEU A 56 5.10 6.11 12.76
C LEU A 56 6.36 6.00 11.89
N SER A 57 7.23 5.05 12.22
CA SER A 57 8.36 4.72 11.37
C SER A 57 7.91 4.07 10.04
N GLN A 58 8.67 4.30 8.96
CA GLN A 58 8.28 3.89 7.61
C GLN A 58 8.14 2.36 7.45
N ASP A 59 8.84 1.58 8.26
CA ASP A 59 8.68 0.13 8.33
C ASP A 59 7.27 -0.27 8.79
N ILE A 60 6.75 0.35 9.86
CA ILE A 60 5.38 0.12 10.34
C ILE A 60 4.37 0.50 9.25
N ILE A 61 4.58 1.65 8.59
CA ILE A 61 3.70 2.13 7.53
C ILE A 61 3.72 1.17 6.34
N ALA A 62 4.89 0.71 5.91
CA ALA A 62 5.03 -0.25 4.82
C ALA A 62 4.35 -1.59 5.13
N GLN A 63 4.52 -2.11 6.35
CA GLN A 63 3.83 -3.32 6.81
C GLN A 63 2.31 -3.14 6.82
N ALA A 64 1.82 -1.96 7.21
CA ALA A 64 0.40 -1.64 7.17
C ALA A 64 -0.14 -1.58 5.74
N ILE A 65 0.61 -1.02 4.78
CA ILE A 65 0.23 -1.00 3.36
C ILE A 65 0.19 -2.41 2.78
N VAL A 66 1.17 -3.26 3.11
CA VAL A 66 1.16 -4.68 2.70
C VAL A 66 -0.04 -5.42 3.31
N THR A 67 -0.36 -5.16 4.58
CA THR A 67 -1.54 -5.75 5.24
C THR A 67 -2.84 -5.28 4.60
N PHE A 68 -2.95 -3.98 4.29
CA PHE A 68 -4.09 -3.40 3.59
C PHE A 68 -4.27 -4.03 2.20
N THR A 69 -3.20 -4.15 1.41
CA THR A 69 -3.26 -4.72 0.06
C THR A 69 -3.58 -6.21 0.06
N ARG A 70 -3.04 -6.98 1.02
CA ARG A 70 -3.38 -8.40 1.20
C ARG A 70 -4.86 -8.63 1.50
N PHE A 71 -5.52 -7.71 2.21
CA PHE A 71 -6.94 -7.86 2.52
C PHE A 71 -7.82 -7.95 1.26
N TRP A 72 -7.46 -7.23 0.20
CA TRP A 72 -8.21 -7.21 -1.06
C TRP A 72 -7.82 -8.35 -2.03
N LEU A 73 -6.90 -9.23 -1.64
CA LEU A 73 -6.35 -10.24 -2.54
C LEU A 73 -7.27 -11.45 -2.68
N GLY A 74 -7.53 -11.86 -3.92
CA GLY A 74 -8.26 -13.09 -4.25
C GLY A 74 -9.78 -13.04 -4.01
N PRO A 75 -10.48 -14.15 -4.29
CA PRO A 75 -11.93 -14.27 -4.14
C PRO A 75 -12.38 -14.31 -2.67
N GLU A 76 -11.54 -14.83 -1.79
CA GLU A 76 -11.77 -14.90 -0.34
C GLU A 76 -11.42 -13.57 0.39
N GLY A 77 -10.93 -12.58 -0.35
CA GLY A 77 -10.60 -11.26 0.18
C GLY A 77 -11.83 -10.39 0.44
N GLY A 78 -11.58 -9.15 0.83
CA GLY A 78 -12.61 -8.12 0.95
C GLY A 78 -13.11 -7.64 -0.41
N SER A 79 -14.39 -7.27 -0.46
CA SER A 79 -15.01 -6.58 -1.59
C SER A 79 -15.28 -5.11 -1.26
N LEU A 80 -15.04 -4.23 -2.22
CA LEU A 80 -15.30 -2.79 -2.10
C LEU A 80 -16.79 -2.43 -1.97
N ARG A 81 -17.69 -3.38 -2.27
CA ARG A 81 -19.14 -3.22 -2.02
C ARG A 81 -19.57 -3.60 -0.61
N ILE A 82 -18.67 -4.20 0.17
CA ILE A 82 -18.95 -4.66 1.54
C ILE A 82 -18.15 -3.87 2.56
N TYR A 83 -16.89 -3.55 2.23
CA TYR A 83 -15.95 -2.90 3.14
C TYR A 83 -15.45 -1.57 2.58
N SER A 84 -15.50 -0.52 3.38
CA SER A 84 -14.95 0.78 3.02
C SER A 84 -13.41 0.72 3.01
N ALA A 85 -12.79 1.22 1.93
CA ALA A 85 -11.33 1.32 1.85
C ALA A 85 -10.74 2.17 2.98
N LYS A 86 -11.43 3.23 3.40
CA LYS A 86 -11.02 4.08 4.53
C LYS A 86 -10.94 3.33 5.86
N ASP A 87 -11.91 2.46 6.12
CA ASP A 87 -11.99 1.72 7.39
C ASP A 87 -10.95 0.59 7.43
N VAL A 88 -10.75 -0.10 6.30
CA VAL A 88 -9.71 -1.13 6.16
C VAL A 88 -8.31 -0.51 6.29
N SER A 89 -8.08 0.66 5.68
CA SER A 89 -6.85 1.43 5.82
C SER A 89 -6.56 1.77 7.29
N ALA A 90 -7.55 2.30 8.02
CA ALA A 90 -7.41 2.65 9.44
C ALA A 90 -7.13 1.42 10.31
N ALA A 91 -7.85 0.32 10.06
CA ALA A 91 -7.71 -0.92 10.81
C ALA A 91 -6.38 -1.61 10.53
N ALA A 92 -5.90 -1.64 9.28
CA ALA A 92 -4.61 -2.21 8.92
C ALA A 92 -3.45 -1.45 9.59
N LEU A 93 -3.51 -0.11 9.59
CA LEU A 93 -2.52 0.74 10.26
C LEU A 93 -2.55 0.55 11.78
N TYR A 94 -3.74 0.55 12.38
CA TYR A 94 -3.90 0.32 13.82
C TYR A 94 -3.38 -1.06 14.24
N LEU A 95 -3.76 -2.11 13.52
CA LEU A 95 -3.32 -3.49 13.78
C LEU A 95 -1.79 -3.60 13.74
N THR A 96 -1.18 -3.07 12.69
CA THR A 96 0.27 -3.14 12.49
C THR A 96 1.01 -2.34 13.56
N ALA A 97 0.56 -1.10 13.84
CA ALA A 97 1.15 -0.27 14.88
C ALA A 97 1.02 -0.92 16.26
N LYS A 98 -0.12 -1.54 16.57
CA LYS A 98 -0.37 -2.26 17.83
C LYS A 98 0.59 -3.43 18.05
N LEU A 99 0.98 -4.14 16.98
CA LEU A 99 1.93 -5.25 17.01
C LEU A 99 3.40 -4.81 16.99
N SER A 100 3.65 -3.52 16.73
CA SER A 100 5.00 -2.94 16.61
C SER A 100 5.53 -2.40 17.95
N PHE A 101 6.74 -1.84 17.92
CA PHE A 101 7.35 -1.12 19.05
C PHE A 101 6.75 0.28 19.29
N GLN A 102 5.84 0.75 18.44
CA GLN A 102 5.17 2.05 18.56
C GLN A 102 3.63 1.90 18.56
N PRO A 103 3.04 1.31 19.62
CA PRO A 103 1.59 1.11 19.70
C PRO A 103 0.84 2.45 19.73
N THR A 104 -0.12 2.62 18.81
CA THR A 104 -0.94 3.84 18.69
C THR A 104 -2.34 3.63 19.26
N SER A 105 -2.88 4.65 19.92
CA SER A 105 -4.25 4.58 20.44
C SER A 105 -5.29 4.64 19.29
N PRO A 106 -6.44 3.96 19.43
CA PRO A 106 -7.55 4.09 18.46
C PRO A 106 -7.97 5.54 18.25
N ARG A 107 -7.98 6.36 19.32
CA ARG A 107 -8.36 7.78 19.23
C ARG A 107 -7.39 8.58 18.36
N SER A 108 -6.09 8.34 18.49
CA SER A 108 -5.07 8.99 17.66
C SER A 108 -5.27 8.65 16.19
N VAL A 109 -5.48 7.37 15.87
CA VAL A 109 -5.75 6.91 14.50
C VAL A 109 -7.01 7.60 13.96
N LEU A 110 -8.12 7.53 14.68
CA LEU A 110 -9.40 8.10 14.21
C LEU A 110 -9.37 9.62 14.05
N ASN A 111 -8.65 10.34 14.92
CA ASN A 111 -8.46 11.79 14.75
C ASN A 111 -7.71 12.13 13.45
N VAL A 112 -6.65 11.37 13.14
CA VAL A 112 -5.88 11.56 11.90
C VAL A 112 -6.72 11.23 10.68
N TYR A 113 -7.48 10.14 10.71
CA TYR A 113 -8.39 9.79 9.61
C TYR A 113 -9.53 10.81 9.45
N THR A 114 -10.05 11.36 10.55
CA THR A 114 -11.06 12.45 10.50
C THR A 114 -10.51 13.68 9.79
N PHE A 115 -9.26 14.05 10.04
CA PHE A 115 -8.59 15.15 9.34
C PHE A 115 -8.35 14.83 7.86
N LEU A 116 -7.77 13.66 7.55
CA LEU A 116 -7.42 13.27 6.19
C LEU A 116 -8.63 13.02 5.28
N LEU A 117 -9.79 12.68 5.85
CA LEU A 117 -11.04 12.45 5.12
C LEU A 117 -11.97 13.67 5.11
N SER A 118 -11.56 14.79 5.71
CA SER A 118 -12.34 16.03 5.65
C SER A 118 -12.33 16.59 4.23
N LYS A 119 -13.52 16.73 3.62
CA LYS A 119 -13.68 17.25 2.25
C LYS A 119 -13.18 18.68 2.09
N GLU A 120 -13.14 19.44 3.19
CA GLU A 120 -12.73 20.85 3.20
C GLU A 120 -11.26 21.03 3.58
N ALA A 121 -10.74 20.23 4.51
CA ALA A 121 -9.40 20.46 5.09
C ALA A 121 -8.33 19.47 4.62
N SER A 122 -8.70 18.39 3.92
CA SER A 122 -7.75 17.34 3.57
C SER A 122 -6.66 17.84 2.63
N PRO A 123 -5.39 17.48 2.88
CA PRO A 123 -4.29 17.73 1.95
C PRO A 123 -4.23 16.70 0.80
N LEU A 124 -5.10 15.68 0.81
CA LEU A 124 -5.08 14.60 -0.16
C LEU A 124 -5.88 14.98 -1.41
N TRP A 125 -5.22 14.99 -2.56
CA TRP A 125 -5.80 15.38 -3.85
C TRP A 125 -7.03 14.54 -4.25
N PHE A 126 -7.09 13.28 -3.80
CA PHE A 126 -8.20 12.36 -4.08
C PHE A 126 -9.37 12.46 -3.09
N VAL A 127 -9.23 13.25 -2.02
CA VAL A 127 -10.31 13.56 -1.07
C VAL A 127 -10.81 14.98 -1.29
N ASN A 128 -9.89 15.93 -1.41
CA ASN A 128 -10.16 17.33 -1.69
C ASN A 128 -9.44 17.76 -2.98
N PRO A 129 -10.15 17.74 -4.12
CA PRO A 129 -9.59 18.15 -5.42
C PRO A 129 -9.27 19.66 -5.51
N GLU A 130 -9.89 20.48 -4.68
CA GLU A 130 -9.70 21.94 -4.67
C GLU A 130 -8.44 22.36 -3.88
N GLY A 131 -7.87 21.43 -3.12
CA GLY A 131 -6.67 21.63 -2.31
C GLY A 131 -6.96 22.20 -0.92
N PRO A 132 -6.00 22.10 0.00
CA PRO A 132 -6.20 22.52 1.39
C PRO A 132 -6.36 24.05 1.48
N PRO A 133 -7.24 24.55 2.36
CA PRO A 133 -7.43 25.97 2.59
C PRO A 133 -6.15 26.62 3.15
N ALA A 134 -5.94 27.90 2.83
CA ALA A 134 -4.75 28.64 3.28
C ALA A 134 -4.66 28.76 4.82
N GLU A 135 -5.81 28.77 5.50
CA GLU A 135 -5.92 28.72 6.95
C GLU A 135 -6.75 27.50 7.35
N ALA A 136 -6.10 26.52 8.00
CA ALA A 136 -6.80 25.35 8.53
C ALA A 136 -7.45 25.73 9.86
N GLU A 137 -8.75 26.00 9.87
CA GLU A 137 -9.49 26.16 11.12
C GLU A 137 -9.66 24.79 11.81
N PRO A 138 -9.12 24.58 13.03
CA PRO A 138 -9.19 23.27 13.70
C PRO A 138 -10.62 22.80 14.02
N LYS A 139 -11.61 23.70 13.95
CA LYS A 139 -13.03 23.39 14.17
C LYS A 139 -13.64 22.60 13.01
N LEU A 140 -13.05 22.64 11.82
CA LEU A 140 -13.56 21.99 10.60
C LEU A 140 -13.44 20.46 10.66
N TYR A 141 -12.59 19.92 11.54
CA TYR A 141 -12.35 18.47 11.66
C TYR A 141 -12.31 18.03 13.12
N HIS A 142 -13.41 18.21 13.84
CA HIS A 142 -13.54 17.73 15.22
C HIS A 142 -14.24 16.37 15.29
N LEU A 143 -13.54 15.35 15.77
CA LEU A 143 -14.15 14.07 16.10
C LEU A 143 -14.94 14.20 17.41
N THR A 144 -16.26 14.26 17.29
CA THR A 144 -17.17 14.28 18.45
C THR A 144 -17.08 12.98 19.24
N GLU A 145 -17.43 13.02 20.53
CA GLU A 145 -17.28 11.84 21.38
C GLU A 145 -18.21 10.69 20.99
N GLY A 146 -19.41 11.00 20.50
CA GLY A 146 -20.31 10.01 19.90
C GLY A 146 -19.75 9.42 18.60
N GLY A 147 -19.18 10.26 17.73
CA GLY A 147 -18.53 9.82 16.50
C GLY A 147 -17.33 8.91 16.77
N TYR A 148 -16.51 9.26 17.76
CA TYR A 148 -15.39 8.44 18.22
C TYR A 148 -15.85 7.05 18.66
N GLN A 149 -16.90 6.95 19.49
CA GLN A 149 -17.39 5.66 19.95
C GLN A 149 -17.89 4.78 18.81
N ALA A 150 -18.65 5.35 17.87
CA ALA A 150 -19.14 4.63 16.70
C ALA A 150 -17.99 4.14 15.80
N GLN A 151 -17.08 5.04 15.42
CA GLN A 151 -15.94 4.71 14.57
C GLN A 151 -14.97 3.74 15.24
N ARG A 152 -14.80 3.81 16.57
CA ARG A 152 -13.99 2.83 17.31
C ARG A 152 -14.56 1.42 17.22
N GLN A 153 -15.88 1.25 17.27
CA GLN A 153 -16.50 -0.07 17.09
C GLN A 153 -16.28 -0.60 15.67
N VAL A 154 -16.41 0.26 14.67
CA VAL A 154 -16.11 -0.09 13.28
C VAL A 154 -14.65 -0.51 13.13
N LEU A 155 -13.70 0.27 13.67
CA LEU A 155 -12.27 -0.02 13.63
C LEU A 155 -11.94 -1.41 14.19
N LEU A 156 -12.45 -1.75 15.38
CA LEU A 156 -12.21 -3.05 16.02
C LEU A 156 -12.88 -4.21 15.28
N ARG A 157 -14.06 -3.97 14.69
CA ARG A 157 -14.74 -4.95 13.84
C ARG A 157 -13.92 -5.26 12.59
N ILE A 158 -13.47 -4.23 11.87
CA ILE A 158 -12.68 -4.40 10.65
C ILE A 158 -11.32 -5.01 10.95
N GLU A 159 -10.67 -4.65 12.06
CA GLU A 159 -9.46 -5.33 12.52
C GLU A 159 -9.66 -6.85 12.64
N SER A 160 -10.77 -7.26 13.25
CA SER A 160 -11.10 -8.69 13.40
C SER A 160 -11.34 -9.38 12.05
N VAL A 161 -11.94 -8.66 11.10
CA VAL A 161 -12.18 -9.16 9.73
C VAL A 161 -10.86 -9.31 8.97
N ILE A 162 -9.94 -8.34 9.06
CA ILE A 162 -8.60 -8.42 8.47
C ILE A 162 -7.87 -9.64 9.02
N LEU A 163 -7.82 -9.81 10.34
CA LEU A 163 -7.16 -10.95 10.97
C LEU A 163 -7.71 -12.30 10.49
N ARG A 164 -9.04 -12.42 10.36
CA ARG A 164 -9.68 -13.64 9.84
C ARG A 164 -9.32 -13.89 8.37
N THR A 165 -9.41 -12.86 7.54
CA THR A 165 -9.14 -12.94 6.09
C THR A 165 -7.70 -13.36 5.83
N LEU A 166 -6.75 -12.85 6.62
CA LEU A 166 -5.34 -13.19 6.52
C LEU A 166 -4.96 -14.50 7.23
N GLY A 167 -5.92 -15.21 7.85
CA GLY A 167 -5.63 -16.40 8.64
C GLY A 167 -4.65 -16.13 9.79
N PHE A 168 -4.70 -14.94 10.38
CA PHE A 168 -3.76 -14.43 11.40
C PHE A 168 -2.29 -14.32 10.94
N ASN A 169 -2.01 -14.42 9.64
CA ASN A 169 -0.68 -14.17 9.10
C ASN A 169 -0.43 -12.66 8.94
N THR A 170 0.01 -12.03 10.02
CA THR A 170 0.39 -10.61 10.04
C THR A 170 1.87 -10.37 9.76
N HIS A 171 2.64 -11.43 9.45
CA HIS A 171 4.08 -11.29 9.21
C HIS A 171 4.35 -10.63 7.86
N VAL A 172 5.21 -9.61 7.86
CA VAL A 172 5.69 -8.92 6.67
C VAL A 172 7.18 -8.65 6.82
N ALA A 173 7.99 -9.33 6.00
CA ALA A 173 9.40 -9.05 5.82
C ALA A 173 9.56 -7.92 4.80
N LEU A 174 10.28 -6.86 5.17
CA LEU A 174 10.54 -5.71 4.31
C LEU A 174 11.94 -5.79 3.67
N PRO A 175 12.10 -5.31 2.41
CA PRO A 175 13.36 -5.41 1.68
C PRO A 175 14.41 -4.37 2.10
N HIS A 176 14.05 -3.33 2.87
CA HIS A 176 14.94 -2.19 3.14
C HIS A 176 16.23 -2.58 3.87
N THR A 177 16.15 -3.42 4.90
CA THR A 177 17.34 -3.88 5.62
C THR A 177 18.23 -4.75 4.72
N ILE A 178 17.62 -5.66 3.96
CA ILE A 178 18.30 -6.54 3.02
C ILE A 178 19.04 -5.73 1.94
N THR A 179 18.41 -4.65 1.47
CA THR A 179 18.98 -3.74 0.46
C THR A 179 20.29 -3.12 0.96
N LEU A 180 20.37 -2.69 2.22
CA LEU A 180 21.61 -2.15 2.79
C LEU A 180 22.70 -3.22 2.87
N THR A 181 22.33 -4.43 3.29
CA THR A 181 23.27 -5.57 3.34
C THR A 181 23.80 -5.90 1.94
N TYR A 182 22.94 -5.94 0.93
CA TYR A 182 23.34 -6.23 -0.46
C TYR A 182 24.23 -5.14 -1.04
N LEU A 183 23.94 -3.87 -0.79
CA LEU A 183 24.81 -2.75 -1.19
C LEU A 183 26.21 -2.87 -0.57
N GLN A 184 26.29 -3.25 0.71
CA GLN A 184 27.57 -3.50 1.38
C GLN A 184 28.31 -4.69 0.77
N THR A 185 27.62 -5.80 0.49
CA THR A 185 28.21 -6.98 -0.16
C THR A 185 28.74 -6.67 -1.56
N LEU A 186 28.05 -5.81 -2.32
CA LEU A 186 28.49 -5.36 -3.64
C LEU A 186 29.61 -4.30 -3.59
N GLY A 187 30.08 -3.91 -2.40
CA GLY A 187 31.10 -2.86 -2.23
C GLY A 187 30.61 -1.46 -2.59
N VAL A 188 29.29 -1.24 -2.67
CA VAL A 188 28.69 0.06 -3.00
C VAL A 188 28.48 0.85 -1.71
N SER A 189 29.36 1.81 -1.44
CA SER A 189 29.26 2.69 -0.27
C SER A 189 28.59 4.04 -0.57
N SER A 190 27.97 4.20 -1.74
CA SER A 190 27.31 5.47 -2.11
C SER A 190 25.96 5.64 -1.40
N PRO A 191 25.80 6.64 -0.52
CA PRO A 191 24.53 6.90 0.15
C PRO A 191 23.44 7.35 -0.82
N GLU A 192 23.81 7.92 -1.97
CA GLU A 192 22.87 8.34 -3.01
C GLU A 192 22.17 7.15 -3.67
N VAL A 193 22.91 6.06 -3.91
CA VAL A 193 22.36 4.82 -4.47
C VAL A 193 21.42 4.18 -3.46
N ALA A 194 21.82 4.11 -2.18
CA ALA A 194 20.96 3.58 -1.12
C ALA A 194 19.65 4.37 -0.99
N ARG A 195 19.73 5.70 -0.97
CA ARG A 195 18.55 6.56 -0.91
C ARG A 195 17.64 6.34 -2.12
N ARG A 196 18.21 6.26 -3.32
CA ARG A 196 17.45 6.05 -4.55
C ARG A 196 16.81 4.66 -4.61
N ALA A 197 17.49 3.63 -4.12
CA ALA A 197 16.91 2.28 -3.99
C ALA A 197 15.70 2.31 -3.04
N PHE A 198 15.81 2.99 -1.90
CA PHE A 198 14.69 3.15 -0.97
C PHE A 198 13.53 3.94 -1.55
N GLU A 199 13.79 4.97 -2.36
CA GLU A 199 12.75 5.69 -3.11
C GLU A 199 11.95 4.71 -3.99
N HIS A 200 12.61 3.85 -4.76
CA HIS A 200 11.96 2.83 -5.60
C HIS A 200 11.15 1.80 -4.78
N LEU A 201 11.70 1.33 -3.66
CA LEU A 201 11.00 0.40 -2.77
C LEU A 201 9.74 1.03 -2.17
N ASN A 202 9.82 2.28 -1.71
CA ASN A 202 8.68 2.99 -1.14
C ASN A 202 7.60 3.26 -2.21
N SER A 203 8.00 3.63 -3.43
CA SER A 203 7.06 3.79 -4.55
C SER A 203 6.38 2.47 -4.92
N SER A 204 7.09 1.35 -4.82
CA SER A 204 6.57 0.01 -5.13
C SER A 204 5.44 -0.45 -4.22
N LEU A 205 5.33 0.09 -3.00
CA LEU A 205 4.20 -0.15 -2.09
C LEU A 205 2.87 0.33 -2.66
N LEU A 206 2.91 1.30 -3.57
CA LEU A 206 1.74 1.91 -4.21
C LEU A 206 1.41 1.29 -5.58
N SER A 207 2.21 0.31 -6.01
CA SER A 207 2.10 -0.25 -7.36
C SER A 207 0.83 -1.08 -7.54
N PRO A 208 0.08 -0.89 -8.65
CA PRO A 208 -1.08 -1.72 -8.96
C PRO A 208 -0.71 -3.17 -9.26
N GLN A 209 0.55 -3.45 -9.58
CA GLN A 209 1.08 -4.79 -9.87
C GLN A 209 1.43 -5.59 -8.60
N LEU A 210 1.14 -5.03 -7.41
CA LEU A 210 1.26 -5.71 -6.12
C LEU A 210 2.65 -6.34 -5.90
N LEU A 211 3.72 -5.61 -6.22
CA LEU A 211 5.11 -6.13 -6.23
C LEU A 211 5.50 -6.79 -4.89
N TYR A 212 5.06 -6.22 -3.76
CA TYR A 212 5.29 -6.74 -2.41
C TYR A 212 4.53 -8.04 -2.08
N LEU A 213 3.54 -8.41 -2.89
CA LEU A 213 2.76 -9.64 -2.74
C LEU A 213 3.16 -10.68 -3.78
N THR A 214 3.77 -10.28 -4.90
CA THR A 214 4.16 -11.20 -5.97
C THR A 214 5.61 -11.67 -5.86
N HIS A 215 6.50 -10.87 -5.27
CA HIS A 215 7.93 -11.18 -5.18
C HIS A 215 8.46 -11.17 -3.75
N GLN A 216 9.50 -11.96 -3.51
CA GLN A 216 10.18 -12.01 -2.22
C GLN A 216 11.02 -10.75 -1.96
N PRO A 217 11.31 -10.42 -0.69
CA PRO A 217 12.09 -9.24 -0.34
C PRO A 217 13.50 -9.17 -0.97
N ASN A 218 14.15 -10.31 -1.20
CA ASN A 218 15.45 -10.36 -1.88
C ASN A 218 15.35 -9.84 -3.33
N ALA A 219 14.34 -10.27 -4.09
CA ALA A 219 14.12 -9.83 -5.46
C ALA A 219 13.79 -8.33 -5.54
N LEU A 220 12.94 -7.83 -4.64
CA LEU A 220 12.63 -6.39 -4.53
C LEU A 220 13.89 -5.56 -4.23
N ALA A 221 14.73 -6.02 -3.30
CA ALA A 221 15.99 -5.36 -2.95
C ALA A 221 16.92 -5.28 -4.16
N VAL A 222 17.16 -6.41 -4.84
CA VAL A 222 18.03 -6.50 -6.02
C VAL A 222 17.54 -5.59 -7.15
N ALA A 223 16.25 -5.62 -7.47
CA ALA A 223 15.67 -4.77 -8.51
C ALA A 223 15.82 -3.27 -8.19
N SER A 224 15.60 -2.89 -6.93
CA SER A 224 15.78 -1.50 -6.49
C SER A 224 17.22 -1.02 -6.58
N ILE A 225 18.20 -1.88 -6.25
CA ILE A 225 19.64 -1.60 -6.36
C ILE A 225 20.03 -1.47 -7.83
N TYR A 226 19.58 -2.41 -8.67
CA TYR A 226 19.86 -2.40 -10.10
C TYR A 226 19.40 -1.08 -10.75
N LEU A 227 18.16 -0.66 -10.46
CA LEU A 227 17.62 0.61 -10.94
C LEU A 227 18.38 1.81 -10.42
N ALA A 228 18.62 1.86 -9.10
CA ALA A 228 19.29 2.98 -8.47
C ALA A 228 20.73 3.15 -8.98
N ALA A 229 21.48 2.06 -9.14
CA ALA A 229 22.84 2.10 -9.67
C ALA A 229 22.86 2.60 -11.12
N ARG A 230 21.92 2.14 -11.96
CA ARG A 230 21.79 2.57 -13.35
C ARG A 230 21.49 4.07 -13.46
N GLU A 231 20.55 4.57 -12.68
CA GLU A 231 20.18 6.00 -12.68
C GLU A 231 21.29 6.91 -12.13
N ARG A 232 22.10 6.41 -11.19
CA ARG A 232 23.23 7.14 -10.60
C ARG A 232 24.55 6.93 -11.33
N GLY A 233 24.56 6.15 -12.42
CA GLY A 233 25.77 5.86 -13.19
C GLY A 233 26.84 5.08 -12.42
N VAL A 234 26.46 4.35 -11.36
CA VAL A 234 27.40 3.54 -10.58
C VAL A 234 27.53 2.18 -11.23
N LYS A 235 28.75 1.84 -11.67
CA LYS A 235 29.05 0.52 -12.23
C LYS A 235 29.07 -0.52 -11.09
N LEU A 236 28.14 -1.46 -11.15
CA LEU A 236 28.13 -2.65 -10.28
C LEU A 236 29.12 -3.71 -10.79
N VAL A 237 29.24 -4.80 -10.05
CA VAL A 237 30.09 -5.95 -10.42
C VAL A 237 29.73 -6.44 -11.83
N ASP A 238 30.75 -6.80 -12.62
CA ASP A 238 30.56 -7.33 -13.96
C ASP A 238 29.84 -8.70 -13.92
N GLY A 239 28.93 -8.95 -14.86
CA GLY A 239 28.14 -10.18 -14.95
C GLY A 239 26.74 -10.10 -14.33
N GLU A 240 26.09 -11.25 -14.20
CA GLU A 240 24.72 -11.41 -13.68
C GLU A 240 24.73 -11.47 -12.14
N TRP A 241 25.24 -10.40 -11.51
CA TRP A 241 25.45 -10.34 -10.05
C TRP A 241 24.19 -10.60 -9.22
N TRP A 242 23.00 -10.39 -9.80
CA TRP A 242 21.71 -10.64 -9.16
C TRP A 242 21.48 -12.13 -8.86
N GLU A 243 22.10 -13.05 -9.61
CA GLU A 243 21.98 -14.50 -9.37
C GLU A 243 22.58 -14.90 -8.01
N VAL A 244 23.57 -14.16 -7.51
CA VAL A 244 24.18 -14.39 -6.18
C VAL A 244 23.16 -14.19 -5.05
N PHE A 245 22.08 -13.45 -5.32
CA PHE A 245 21.01 -13.16 -4.38
C PHE A 245 19.73 -13.97 -4.65
N ASP A 246 19.84 -15.06 -5.42
CA ASP A 246 18.73 -15.94 -5.80
C ASP A 246 17.61 -15.18 -6.55
N VAL A 247 17.99 -14.36 -7.53
CA VAL A 247 17.06 -13.61 -8.38
C VAL A 247 17.30 -13.96 -9.83
N ASP A 248 16.25 -14.38 -10.53
CA ASP A 248 16.30 -14.68 -11.95
C ASP A 248 16.19 -13.42 -12.81
N ARG A 249 16.70 -13.49 -14.05
CA ARG A 249 16.65 -12.37 -15.00
C ARG A 249 15.21 -11.95 -15.33
N GLU A 250 14.28 -12.88 -15.36
CA GLU A 250 12.86 -12.63 -15.65
C GLU A 250 12.21 -11.81 -14.53
N ASP A 251 12.38 -12.25 -13.28
CA ASP A 251 11.91 -11.55 -12.07
C ASP A 251 12.51 -10.15 -11.98
N LEU A 252 13.83 -10.03 -12.22
CA LEU A 252 14.51 -8.74 -12.24
C LEU A 252 13.90 -7.82 -13.30
N GLY A 253 13.70 -8.32 -14.53
CA GLY A 253 13.12 -7.56 -15.63
C GLY A 253 11.71 -7.07 -15.30
N PHE A 254 10.86 -7.95 -14.77
CA PHE A 254 9.49 -7.62 -14.38
C PHE A 254 9.47 -6.55 -13.29
N LEU A 255 10.25 -6.73 -12.22
CA LEU A 255 10.31 -5.79 -11.11
C LEU A 255 10.84 -4.42 -11.54
N VAL A 256 11.88 -4.39 -12.38
CA VAL A 256 12.46 -3.16 -12.92
C VAL A 256 11.41 -2.37 -13.71
N VAL A 257 10.68 -3.02 -14.62
CA VAL A 257 9.61 -2.38 -15.39
C VAL A 257 8.49 -1.90 -14.47
N GLY A 258 8.09 -2.73 -13.50
CA GLY A 258 7.03 -2.38 -12.55
C GLY A 258 7.37 -1.16 -11.72
N MET A 259 8.59 -1.10 -11.17
CA MET A 259 9.11 0.05 -10.42
C MET A 259 9.14 1.33 -11.28
N GLN A 260 9.60 1.24 -12.53
CA GLN A 260 9.66 2.39 -13.44
C GLN A 260 8.28 2.87 -13.90
N SER A 261 7.31 1.97 -14.01
CA SER A 261 5.95 2.29 -14.46
C SER A 261 5.14 3.12 -13.45
N MET A 262 5.59 3.17 -12.19
CA MET A 262 4.83 3.78 -11.09
C MET A 262 4.57 5.28 -11.29
N GLU A 263 5.56 6.02 -11.80
CA GLU A 263 5.40 7.46 -12.02
C GLU A 263 4.34 7.75 -13.11
N ALA A 264 4.39 7.00 -14.21
CA ALA A 264 3.42 7.13 -15.29
C ALA A 264 2.01 6.76 -14.83
N PHE A 265 1.88 5.67 -14.06
CA PHE A 265 0.61 5.25 -13.47
C PHE A 265 0.03 6.31 -12.52
N ALA A 266 0.84 6.85 -11.60
CA ALA A 266 0.37 7.88 -10.67
C ALA A 266 -0.13 9.14 -11.39
N ARG A 267 0.57 9.59 -12.45
CA ARG A 267 0.13 10.73 -13.26
C ARG A 267 -1.17 10.44 -14.01
N ALA A 268 -1.32 9.24 -14.56
CA ALA A 268 -2.55 8.84 -15.24
C ALA A 268 -3.75 8.82 -14.28
N GLU A 269 -3.57 8.31 -13.05
CA GLU A 269 -4.62 8.32 -12.02
C GLU A 269 -5.00 9.74 -11.58
N MET A 270 -4.03 10.63 -11.42
CA MET A 270 -4.30 12.04 -11.09
C MET A 270 -5.10 12.75 -12.19
N GLU A 271 -4.80 12.51 -13.46
CA GLU A 271 -5.56 13.10 -14.56
C GLU A 271 -6.95 12.47 -14.71
N LYS A 272 -7.08 11.16 -14.49
CA LYS A 272 -8.38 10.44 -14.51
C LYS A 272 -9.38 11.00 -13.50
N TRP A 273 -8.90 11.31 -12.31
CA TRP A 273 -9.71 11.78 -11.18
C TRP A 273 -9.63 13.29 -10.96
N LYS A 274 -9.11 14.03 -11.94
CA LYS A 274 -8.99 15.49 -11.86
C LYS A 274 -10.34 16.15 -11.59
N GLY A 275 -10.39 16.95 -10.52
CA GLY A 275 -11.61 17.64 -10.09
C GLY A 275 -12.65 16.75 -9.41
N ARG A 276 -12.34 15.49 -9.10
CA ARG A 276 -13.26 14.56 -8.42
C ARG A 276 -12.56 13.79 -7.31
N ALA A 277 -13.31 13.47 -6.27
CA ALA A 277 -12.83 12.58 -5.22
C ALA A 277 -12.90 11.12 -5.67
N ILE A 278 -11.94 10.31 -5.21
CA ILE A 278 -11.97 8.86 -5.38
C ILE A 278 -12.90 8.30 -4.29
N PRO A 279 -13.85 7.41 -4.61
CA PRO A 279 -14.78 6.87 -3.63
C PRO A 279 -14.05 5.96 -2.64
N LEU A 280 -14.13 6.27 -1.34
CA LEU A 280 -13.41 5.52 -0.28
C LEU A 280 -14.33 4.76 0.66
N ASP A 281 -15.64 4.95 0.54
CA ASP A 281 -16.66 4.17 1.22
C ASP A 281 -17.60 3.45 0.26
N VAL A 282 -18.36 2.51 0.82
CA VAL A 282 -19.23 1.62 0.07
C VAL A 282 -20.27 2.40 -0.72
N GLU A 283 -20.91 3.39 -0.09
CA GLU A 283 -21.94 4.21 -0.71
C GLU A 283 -21.40 5.03 -1.88
N GLU A 284 -20.23 5.66 -1.74
CA GLU A 284 -19.55 6.39 -2.82
C GLU A 284 -19.12 5.45 -3.96
N VAL A 285 -18.69 4.22 -3.65
CA VAL A 285 -18.33 3.21 -4.66
C VAL A 285 -19.56 2.78 -5.45
N GLU A 286 -20.67 2.50 -4.79
CA GLU A 286 -21.92 2.12 -5.47
C GLU A 286 -22.46 3.24 -6.35
N ALA A 287 -22.45 4.48 -5.85
CA ALA A 287 -22.86 5.64 -6.64
C ALA A 287 -21.99 5.83 -7.91
N GLU A 288 -20.69 5.59 -7.82
CA GLU A 288 -19.80 5.67 -8.98
C GLU A 288 -20.04 4.52 -9.99
N ILE A 289 -20.40 3.33 -9.51
CA ILE A 289 -20.77 2.20 -10.38
C ILE A 289 -22.07 2.53 -11.14
N GLU A 290 -23.11 2.99 -10.44
CA GLU A 290 -24.37 3.40 -11.06
C GLU A 290 -24.16 4.52 -12.09
N ARG A 291 -23.33 5.51 -11.76
CA ARG A 291 -23.00 6.60 -12.67
C ARG A 291 -22.35 6.10 -13.97
N ARG A 292 -21.44 5.12 -13.87
CA ARG A 292 -20.80 4.53 -15.06
C ARG A 292 -21.80 3.75 -15.91
N GLN A 293 -22.68 2.97 -15.28
CA GLN A 293 -23.73 2.25 -15.98
C GLN A 293 -24.70 3.19 -16.71
N MET A 294 -25.04 4.34 -16.10
CA MET A 294 -25.88 5.36 -16.75
C MET A 294 -25.19 6.01 -17.96
N LEU A 295 -23.87 6.22 -17.90
CA LEU A 295 -23.10 6.74 -19.02
C LEU A 295 -23.05 5.73 -20.17
N GLU A 296 -22.81 4.45 -19.86
CA GLU A 296 -22.79 3.37 -20.86
C GLU A 296 -24.17 3.09 -21.47
N ALA A 297 -25.26 3.30 -20.72
CA ALA A 297 -26.63 3.12 -21.21
C ALA A 297 -27.19 4.34 -21.96
N GLY A 298 -26.52 5.49 -21.86
CA GLY A 298 -26.90 6.75 -22.52
C GLY A 298 -26.18 7.00 -23.86
N GLU A 299 -25.21 6.16 -24.22
CA GLU A 299 -24.56 6.08 -25.54
C GLU A 299 -25.26 5.06 -26.46
#